data_AF-A0A2N9NIJ4-F1
#
_entry.id   AF-A0A2N9NIJ4-F1
#
_cell.length_a   1.000
_cell.length_b   1.000
_cell.length_c   1.000
_cell.angle_alpha   90.00
_cell.angle_beta   90.00
_cell.angle_gamma   90.00
#
_symmetry.space_group_name_H-M   'P 1'
#
loop_
_entity.id
_entity.type
_entity.pdbx_description
1 polymer ?
#
loop_
_entity_poly.entity_id
_entity_poly.type
_entity_poly.pdbx_seq_one_letter_code
_entity_poly.pdbx_strand_id
1 'polypeptide(L)'
;MKEHENSGVSPAGPNAPKASGQPPRGKRHHGWRWLGVVCALIVVALSAARAFLPSLVRDYVNRTLDRNLLYAGRIGGVTIHLLRGAYSIHDVRLSQRTGNVPVPLFAAKRVDFSIQWDALLHGHVVGRFVMHQPELNLVASSNLNEAQTGAGGPWLETIRDLFPLTINSAVIEDGSVHFRTYESQKPVDVYLSHVNGSVDDLSNIRDETNPLVATVQAAALVMDQAKLEFKMTLDPFSYRPTFHLAVRLLGLDVTKLNDLALTYGKFDFKRGWFDMVLEADAQEGQLTGYVKPLFRHLKVFSLTQDLKEDSVLQFFWQALVGGATTAFKNFPRDQFGTLVPFTGNTSGTTTTDILATIGNVLRNAFVRAYLPRLEIGQSIVQDFTFEAPDFTQALSTTDSEAQ
;
A
#
# COMPACT_ATOMS: atom_id res chain seq x y z
N MET A 1 -39.69 -105.11 9.77
CA MET A 1 -40.86 -104.77 10.60
C MET A 1 -41.21 -103.33 10.25
N LYS A 2 -42.09 -103.09 9.27
CA LYS A 2 -43.56 -103.02 9.37
C LYS A 2 -43.95 -101.88 10.33
N GLU A 3 -44.69 -100.83 9.96
CA GLU A 3 -45.87 -100.63 9.07
C GLU A 3 -45.76 -99.20 8.46
N HIS A 4 -46.08 -98.82 7.22
CA HIS A 4 -47.18 -99.04 6.26
C HIS A 4 -48.59 -98.61 6.71
N GLU A 5 -48.98 -97.38 6.33
CA GLU A 5 -50.36 -97.00 5.94
C GLU A 5 -50.26 -95.72 5.08
N ASN A 6 -50.28 -95.78 3.73
CA ASN A 6 -51.39 -95.99 2.79
C ASN A 6 -52.50 -94.92 2.94
N SER A 7 -52.49 -93.86 2.14
CA SER A 7 -53.17 -93.73 0.83
C SER A 7 -54.54 -93.06 0.92
N GLY A 8 -54.72 -91.98 0.16
CA GLY A 8 -56.03 -91.35 0.01
C GLY A 8 -56.08 -90.22 -1.02
N VAL A 9 -56.39 -90.58 -2.27
CA VAL A 9 -57.34 -89.91 -3.18
C VAL A 9 -56.90 -88.62 -3.93
N SER A 10 -56.76 -88.79 -5.26
CA SER A 10 -56.87 -87.79 -6.37
C SER A 10 -58.36 -87.36 -6.55
N PRO A 11 -58.76 -86.24 -7.21
CA PRO A 11 -58.37 -85.90 -8.59
C PRO A 11 -58.38 -84.40 -9.00
N ALA A 12 -58.01 -84.20 -10.26
CA ALA A 12 -58.02 -82.97 -11.05
C ALA A 12 -59.37 -82.25 -11.17
N GLY A 13 -59.34 -80.93 -11.41
CA GLY A 13 -60.44 -80.21 -12.06
C GLY A 13 -60.36 -78.68 -11.96
N PRO A 14 -60.67 -77.91 -13.01
CA PRO A 14 -60.08 -76.60 -13.31
C PRO A 14 -60.95 -75.42 -12.87
N ASN A 15 -60.36 -74.21 -12.77
CA ASN A 15 -60.90 -72.94 -13.30
C ASN A 15 -60.08 -71.74 -12.81
N ALA A 16 -59.47 -71.02 -13.75
CA ALA A 16 -59.07 -69.63 -13.55
C ALA A 16 -60.33 -68.75 -13.46
N PRO A 17 -60.30 -67.61 -12.72
CA PRO A 17 -60.00 -66.37 -13.44
C PRO A 17 -59.17 -65.33 -12.65
N LYS A 18 -58.57 -64.43 -13.45
CA LYS A 18 -57.87 -63.18 -13.15
C LYS A 18 -58.15 -62.51 -11.78
N ALA A 19 -57.07 -62.20 -11.06
CA ALA A 19 -56.95 -61.03 -10.19
C ALA A 19 -55.61 -60.34 -10.53
N SER A 20 -55.62 -59.33 -11.39
CA SER A 20 -55.53 -57.90 -11.03
C SER A 20 -54.27 -57.58 -10.21
N GLY A 21 -53.31 -56.94 -10.88
CA GLY A 21 -51.95 -56.71 -10.41
C GLY A 21 -51.78 -55.91 -9.11
N GLN A 22 -50.58 -56.06 -8.56
CA GLN A 22 -49.95 -55.04 -7.74
C GLN A 22 -48.59 -54.73 -8.36
N PRO A 23 -48.32 -53.49 -8.81
CA PRO A 23 -46.97 -53.11 -9.22
C PRO A 23 -46.05 -53.10 -8.00
N PRO A 24 -44.72 -53.21 -8.16
CA PRO A 24 -43.80 -53.10 -7.05
C PRO A 24 -44.03 -51.75 -6.36
N ARG A 25 -44.35 -51.76 -5.06
CA ARG A 25 -44.48 -50.54 -4.24
C ARG A 25 -43.14 -49.80 -4.25
N GLY A 26 -43.01 -48.82 -5.14
CA GLY A 26 -41.87 -47.91 -5.23
C GLY A 26 -41.72 -47.10 -3.95
N LYS A 27 -40.93 -47.60 -3.00
CA LYS A 27 -40.43 -46.80 -1.88
C LYS A 27 -39.34 -45.87 -2.40
N ARG A 28 -39.68 -44.73 -3.03
CA ARG A 28 -38.68 -43.72 -3.42
C ARG A 28 -39.23 -42.35 -3.86
N HIS A 29 -40.03 -41.67 -3.03
CA HIS A 29 -40.39 -40.26 -3.30
C HIS A 29 -40.41 -39.32 -2.06
N HIS A 30 -40.23 -39.82 -0.84
CA HIS A 30 -40.26 -38.97 0.36
C HIS A 30 -38.97 -38.15 0.53
N GLY A 31 -37.80 -38.73 0.22
CA GLY A 31 -36.51 -38.03 0.32
C GLY A 31 -36.39 -36.83 -0.63
N TRP A 32 -36.95 -36.92 -1.84
CA TRP A 32 -36.91 -35.84 -2.83
C TRP A 32 -37.81 -34.65 -2.49
N ARG A 33 -38.93 -34.88 -1.81
CA ARG A 33 -39.78 -33.77 -1.31
C ARG A 33 -39.09 -32.99 -0.20
N TRP A 34 -38.43 -33.69 0.73
CA TRP A 34 -37.66 -33.04 1.79
C TRP A 34 -36.43 -32.32 1.24
N LEU A 35 -35.72 -32.92 0.28
CA LEU A 35 -34.65 -32.27 -0.48
C LEU A 35 -35.15 -30.98 -1.16
N GLY A 36 -36.32 -31.02 -1.80
CA GLY A 36 -36.92 -29.86 -2.44
C GLY A 36 -37.25 -28.72 -1.47
N VAL A 37 -37.78 -29.04 -0.27
CA VAL A 37 -38.04 -28.04 0.78
C VAL A 37 -36.74 -27.44 1.30
N VAL A 38 -35.71 -28.24 1.53
CA VAL A 38 -34.39 -27.76 1.96
C VAL A 38 -33.77 -26.86 0.90
N CYS A 39 -33.79 -27.25 -0.38
CA CYS A 39 -33.33 -26.42 -1.48
C CYS A 39 -34.11 -25.10 -1.57
N ALA A 40 -35.43 -25.13 -1.42
CA ALA A 40 -36.26 -23.93 -1.42
C ALA A 40 -35.90 -22.98 -0.26
N LEU A 41 -35.69 -23.52 0.95
CA LEU A 41 -35.24 -22.76 2.12
C LEU A 41 -33.86 -22.12 1.89
N ILE A 42 -32.92 -22.85 1.32
CA ILE A 42 -31.58 -22.31 0.99
C ILE A 42 -31.69 -21.18 -0.03
N VAL A 43 -32.50 -21.35 -1.09
CA VAL A 43 -32.71 -20.30 -2.10
C VAL A 43 -33.35 -19.06 -1.49
N VAL A 44 -34.35 -19.21 -0.61
CA VAL A 44 -34.96 -18.09 0.11
C VAL A 44 -33.94 -17.40 1.01
N ALA A 45 -33.15 -18.17 1.77
CA ALA A 45 -32.11 -17.62 2.65
C ALA A 45 -31.04 -16.86 1.86
N LEU A 46 -30.55 -17.42 0.75
CA LEU A 46 -29.58 -16.75 -0.13
C LEU A 46 -30.17 -15.50 -0.77
N SER A 47 -31.44 -15.52 -1.16
CA SER A 47 -32.13 -14.36 -1.73
C SER A 47 -32.28 -13.24 -0.70
N ALA A 48 -32.69 -13.58 0.53
CA ALA A 48 -32.76 -12.65 1.64
C ALA A 48 -31.37 -12.08 1.98
N ALA A 49 -30.35 -12.94 2.11
CA ALA A 49 -28.98 -12.51 2.34
C ALA A 49 -28.48 -11.55 1.26
N ARG A 50 -28.72 -11.87 -0.02
CA ARG A 50 -28.33 -11.01 -1.15
C ARG A 50 -29.04 -9.65 -1.16
N ALA A 51 -30.25 -9.58 -0.62
CA ALA A 51 -31.04 -8.35 -0.51
C ALA A 51 -30.63 -7.49 0.70
N PHE A 52 -30.41 -8.09 1.88
CA PHE A 52 -30.16 -7.35 3.12
C PHE A 52 -28.68 -7.08 3.42
N LEU A 53 -27.76 -7.97 3.06
CA LEU A 53 -26.33 -7.82 3.37
C LEU A 53 -25.72 -6.50 2.84
N PRO A 54 -26.00 -6.04 1.60
CA PRO A 54 -25.44 -4.77 1.12
C PRO A 54 -25.75 -3.59 2.05
N SER A 55 -27.00 -3.49 2.53
CA SER A 55 -27.43 -2.42 3.42
C SER A 55 -26.81 -2.55 4.81
N LEU A 56 -26.77 -3.77 5.37
CA LEU A 56 -26.17 -4.04 6.68
C LEU A 56 -24.68 -3.71 6.71
N VAL A 57 -23.93 -4.13 5.68
CA VAL A 57 -22.50 -3.82 5.57
C VAL A 57 -22.29 -2.33 5.34
N ARG A 58 -23.13 -1.68 4.53
CA ARG A 58 -23.08 -0.22 4.36
C ARG A 58 -23.26 0.52 5.68
N ASP A 59 -24.24 0.12 6.49
CA ASP A 59 -24.49 0.73 7.80
C ASP A 59 -23.33 0.49 8.77
N TYR A 60 -22.74 -0.72 8.74
CA TYR A 60 -21.53 -1.01 9.50
C TYR A 60 -20.36 -0.11 9.08
N VAL A 61 -20.07 -0.02 7.78
CA VAL A 61 -18.99 0.82 7.24
C VAL A 61 -19.22 2.29 7.62
N ASN A 62 -20.42 2.83 7.41
CA ASN A 62 -20.76 4.21 7.79
C ASN A 62 -20.50 4.44 9.28
N ARG A 63 -20.96 3.54 10.16
CA ARG A 63 -20.73 3.64 11.60
C ARG A 63 -19.25 3.59 11.96
N THR A 64 -18.46 2.74 11.28
CA THR A 64 -17.02 2.65 11.51
C THR A 64 -16.32 3.95 11.08
N LEU A 65 -16.66 4.48 9.91
CA LEU A 65 -16.13 5.76 9.43
C LEU A 65 -16.53 6.95 10.31
N ASP A 66 -17.75 6.94 10.86
CA ASP A 66 -18.27 8.03 11.70
C ASP A 66 -17.66 8.07 13.10
N ARG A 67 -17.02 7.00 13.57
CA ARG A 67 -16.28 6.99 14.85
C ARG A 67 -15.08 7.92 14.83
N ASN A 68 -14.57 8.27 13.65
CA ASN A 68 -13.43 9.16 13.52
C ASN A 68 -13.84 10.60 13.83
N LEU A 69 -13.25 11.16 14.91
CA LEU A 69 -13.54 12.51 15.37
C LEU A 69 -12.99 13.60 14.44
N LEU A 70 -11.96 13.28 13.64
CA LEU A 70 -11.26 14.25 12.78
C LEU A 70 -11.78 14.23 11.34
N TYR A 71 -12.24 13.08 10.86
CA TYR A 71 -12.62 12.88 9.47
C TYR A 71 -14.08 12.42 9.34
N ALA A 72 -14.79 13.00 8.37
CA ALA A 72 -16.10 12.52 7.93
C ALA A 72 -15.89 11.59 6.74
N GLY A 73 -16.37 10.36 6.86
CA GLY A 73 -16.41 9.41 5.76
C GLY A 73 -17.75 9.46 5.03
N ARG A 74 -17.69 9.40 3.70
CA ARG A 74 -18.83 9.17 2.83
C ARG A 74 -18.51 8.00 1.93
N ILE A 75 -19.49 7.13 1.75
CA ILE A 75 -19.40 5.99 0.83
C ILE A 75 -20.65 5.94 -0.05
N GLY A 76 -20.46 5.48 -1.28
CA GLY A 76 -21.53 5.16 -2.21
C GLY A 76 -22.23 3.85 -1.82
N GLY A 77 -22.24 2.89 -2.76
CA GLY A 77 -22.85 1.58 -2.58
C GLY A 77 -21.86 0.52 -2.07
N VAL A 78 -22.40 -0.50 -1.39
CA VAL A 78 -21.65 -1.71 -1.05
C VAL A 78 -22.15 -2.87 -1.91
N THR A 79 -21.23 -3.63 -2.49
CA THR A 79 -21.55 -4.90 -3.19
C THR A 79 -20.99 -6.07 -2.40
N ILE A 80 -21.78 -7.13 -2.25
CA ILE A 80 -21.37 -8.34 -1.54
C ILE A 80 -21.13 -9.45 -2.56
N HIS A 81 -19.98 -10.10 -2.44
CA HIS A 81 -19.55 -11.23 -3.25
C HIS A 81 -19.48 -12.48 -2.37
N LEU A 82 -20.65 -13.09 -2.10
CA LEU A 82 -20.78 -14.22 -1.17
C LEU A 82 -19.82 -15.36 -1.49
N LEU A 83 -19.75 -15.78 -2.75
CA LEU A 83 -18.90 -16.91 -3.18
C LEU A 83 -17.40 -16.64 -2.99
N ARG A 84 -16.98 -15.38 -3.05
CA ARG A 84 -15.57 -14.99 -2.85
C ARG A 84 -15.27 -14.64 -1.39
N GLY A 85 -16.27 -14.59 -0.52
CA GLY A 85 -16.10 -14.06 0.83
C GLY A 85 -15.60 -12.62 0.82
N ALA A 86 -16.14 -11.79 -0.08
CA ALA A 86 -15.64 -10.44 -0.32
C ALA A 86 -16.77 -9.40 -0.32
N TYR A 87 -16.43 -8.16 -0.04
CA TYR A 87 -17.30 -7.01 -0.24
C TYR A 87 -16.53 -5.83 -0.82
N SER A 88 -17.24 -5.01 -1.58
CA SER A 88 -16.71 -3.88 -2.33
C SER A 88 -17.41 -2.60 -1.92
N ILE A 89 -16.66 -1.60 -1.49
CA ILE A 89 -17.15 -0.26 -1.17
C ILE A 89 -16.87 0.66 -2.35
N HIS A 90 -17.89 1.34 -2.85
CA HIS A 90 -17.78 2.27 -3.98
C HIS A 90 -17.75 3.72 -3.49
N ASP A 91 -17.07 4.58 -4.24
CA ASP A 91 -17.03 6.03 -4.04
C ASP A 91 -16.70 6.43 -2.59
N VAL A 92 -15.59 5.90 -2.08
CA VAL A 92 -15.10 6.22 -0.73
C VAL A 92 -14.51 7.62 -0.74
N ARG A 93 -14.89 8.46 0.22
CA ARG A 93 -14.30 9.78 0.45
C ARG A 93 -14.16 10.04 1.94
N LEU A 94 -12.97 10.44 2.35
CA LEU A 94 -12.63 10.89 3.70
C LEU A 94 -12.22 12.36 3.63
N SER A 95 -13.04 13.24 4.20
CA SER A 95 -12.76 14.68 4.28
C SER A 95 -12.62 15.10 5.73
N GLN A 96 -11.83 16.14 6.02
CA GLN A 96 -11.80 16.70 7.37
C GLN A 96 -13.19 17.21 7.76
N ARG A 97 -13.57 17.02 9.04
CA ARG A 97 -14.84 17.55 9.57
C ARG A 97 -14.79 19.06 9.76
N THR A 98 -13.60 19.59 10.03
CA THR A 98 -13.31 21.00 10.31
C THR A 98 -12.28 21.52 9.33
N GLY A 99 -12.38 22.79 8.94
CA GLY A 99 -11.51 23.39 7.92
C GLY A 99 -12.13 23.34 6.54
N ASN A 100 -11.98 24.43 5.78
CA ASN A 100 -12.54 24.55 4.43
C ASN A 100 -11.51 24.11 3.37
N VAL A 101 -11.03 22.87 3.48
CA VAL A 101 -10.06 22.32 2.52
C VAL A 101 -10.84 21.80 1.31
N PRO A 102 -10.52 22.25 0.08
CA PRO A 102 -11.34 21.96 -1.11
C PRO A 102 -11.24 20.50 -1.61
N VAL A 103 -10.36 19.70 -1.01
CA VAL A 103 -10.05 18.33 -1.43
C VAL A 103 -10.16 17.36 -0.25
N PRO A 104 -10.66 16.13 -0.47
CA PRO A 104 -10.69 15.10 0.57
C PRO A 104 -9.27 14.64 0.87
N LEU A 105 -8.99 14.26 2.13
CA LEU A 105 -7.71 13.62 2.50
C LEU A 105 -7.51 12.35 1.68
N PHE A 106 -8.56 11.53 1.56
CA PHE A 106 -8.51 10.27 0.83
C PHE A 106 -9.79 10.08 0.02
N ALA A 107 -9.66 9.60 -1.21
CA ALA A 107 -10.76 9.13 -2.01
C ALA A 107 -10.38 7.84 -2.73
N ALA A 108 -11.36 6.99 -3.06
CA ALA A 108 -11.13 5.83 -3.93
C ALA A 108 -12.40 5.50 -4.68
N LYS A 109 -12.28 5.08 -5.95
CA LYS A 109 -13.45 4.65 -6.73
C LYS A 109 -14.04 3.36 -6.19
N ARG A 110 -13.17 2.41 -5.84
CA ARG A 110 -13.59 1.14 -5.25
C ARG A 110 -12.53 0.61 -4.30
N VAL A 111 -12.97 0.10 -3.15
CA VAL A 111 -12.14 -0.63 -2.19
C VAL A 111 -12.76 -2.01 -1.99
N ASP A 112 -12.01 -3.04 -2.33
CA ASP A 112 -12.44 -4.44 -2.26
C ASP A 112 -11.75 -5.12 -1.09
N PHE A 113 -12.52 -5.75 -0.21
CA PHE A 113 -12.03 -6.56 0.90
C PHE A 113 -12.41 -8.02 0.66
N SER A 114 -11.47 -8.95 0.80
CA SER A 114 -11.67 -10.36 0.44
C SER A 114 -10.94 -11.31 1.37
N ILE A 115 -11.51 -12.49 1.60
CA ILE A 115 -10.81 -13.60 2.24
C ILE A 115 -9.83 -14.22 1.23
N GLN A 116 -8.63 -14.60 1.70
CA GLN A 116 -7.69 -15.38 0.90
C GLN A 116 -8.02 -16.87 0.98
N TRP A 117 -8.62 -17.41 -0.09
CA TRP A 117 -9.07 -18.81 -0.14
C TRP A 117 -7.92 -19.81 -0.09
N ASP A 118 -6.81 -19.48 -0.72
CA ASP A 118 -5.58 -20.27 -0.67
C ASP A 118 -5.07 -20.39 0.78
N ALA A 119 -5.02 -19.29 1.53
CA ALA A 119 -4.63 -19.31 2.94
C ALA A 119 -5.65 -20.10 3.79
N LEU A 120 -6.95 -19.96 3.51
CA LEU A 120 -8.01 -20.68 4.23
C LEU A 120 -7.88 -22.20 4.08
N LEU A 121 -7.50 -22.69 2.90
CA LEU A 121 -7.25 -24.12 2.67
C LEU A 121 -6.07 -24.66 3.48
N HIS A 122 -5.13 -23.80 3.88
CA HIS A 122 -3.98 -24.14 4.73
C HIS A 122 -4.23 -23.85 6.22
N GLY A 123 -5.46 -23.49 6.61
CA GLY A 123 -5.83 -23.27 8.02
C GLY A 123 -5.67 -21.84 8.52
N HIS A 124 -5.31 -20.88 7.67
CA HIS A 124 -5.14 -19.48 8.04
C HIS A 124 -6.34 -18.63 7.58
N VAL A 125 -6.94 -17.88 8.50
CA VAL A 125 -8.07 -16.98 8.17
C VAL A 125 -7.54 -15.56 8.08
N VAL A 126 -7.08 -15.21 6.88
CA VAL A 126 -6.55 -13.89 6.56
C VAL A 126 -7.26 -13.30 5.35
N GLY A 127 -7.12 -12.00 5.16
CA GLY A 127 -7.66 -11.37 3.97
C GLY A 127 -6.73 -10.40 3.26
N ARG A 128 -7.23 -9.98 2.12
CA ARG A 128 -6.59 -9.07 1.18
C ARG A 128 -7.54 -7.91 0.92
N PHE A 129 -6.98 -6.71 0.82
CA PHE A 129 -7.72 -5.57 0.29
C PHE A 129 -7.08 -5.01 -0.98
N VAL A 130 -7.92 -4.47 -1.87
CA VAL A 130 -7.50 -3.86 -3.14
C VAL A 130 -8.17 -2.49 -3.28
N MET A 131 -7.38 -1.47 -3.57
CA MET A 131 -7.86 -0.10 -3.80
C MET A 131 -7.71 0.26 -5.27
N HIS A 132 -8.83 0.56 -5.92
CA HIS A 132 -8.86 1.02 -7.31
C HIS A 132 -8.95 2.53 -7.36
N GLN A 133 -7.98 3.14 -8.03
CA GLN A 133 -7.81 4.57 -8.20
C GLN A 133 -7.96 5.34 -6.87
N PRO A 134 -7.16 4.97 -5.84
CA PRO A 134 -7.11 5.77 -4.62
C PRO A 134 -6.39 7.09 -4.88
N GLU A 135 -6.91 8.18 -4.34
CA GLU A 135 -6.32 9.50 -4.32
C GLU A 135 -6.04 9.88 -2.87
N LEU A 136 -4.78 10.14 -2.55
CA LEU A 136 -4.35 10.68 -1.26
C LEU A 136 -3.93 12.13 -1.43
N ASN A 137 -4.50 13.03 -0.65
CA ASN A 137 -4.21 14.46 -0.72
C ASN A 137 -3.63 14.94 0.62
N LEU A 138 -2.38 15.36 0.58
CA LEU A 138 -1.68 15.98 1.69
C LEU A 138 -1.66 17.48 1.46
N VAL A 139 -2.19 18.25 2.40
CA VAL A 139 -2.31 19.71 2.30
C VAL A 139 -1.46 20.35 3.38
N ALA A 140 -0.45 21.11 2.98
CA ALA A 140 0.36 21.91 3.89
C ALA A 140 -0.29 23.28 4.11
N SER A 141 -0.56 23.60 5.38
CA SER A 141 -1.07 24.89 5.83
C SER A 141 -0.44 25.28 7.18
N SER A 142 -0.19 26.58 7.36
CA SER A 142 0.15 27.23 8.63
C SER A 142 -0.99 27.14 9.66
N ASN A 143 -2.24 27.00 9.21
CA ASN A 143 -3.40 26.76 10.07
C ASN A 143 -3.55 25.25 10.34
N LEU A 144 -3.45 24.87 11.61
CA LEU A 144 -3.56 23.48 12.06
C LEU A 144 -4.92 22.83 11.70
N ASN A 145 -5.98 23.62 11.52
CA ASN A 145 -7.30 23.12 11.14
C ASN A 145 -7.46 22.89 9.63
N GLU A 146 -6.51 23.34 8.81
CA GLU A 146 -6.50 23.19 7.35
C GLU A 146 -5.33 22.32 6.87
N ALA A 147 -4.38 22.00 7.74
CA ALA A 147 -3.30 21.07 7.45
C ALA A 147 -3.81 19.62 7.37
N GLN A 148 -3.49 18.95 6.27
CA GLN A 148 -3.71 17.52 6.04
C GLN A 148 -2.35 16.85 5.89
N THR A 149 -1.69 16.53 6.99
CA THR A 149 -0.36 15.94 6.98
C THR A 149 -0.37 14.44 6.73
N GLY A 150 -1.53 13.78 6.88
CA GLY A 150 -1.66 12.33 6.86
C GLY A 150 -0.96 11.61 8.04
N ALA A 151 -0.08 12.31 8.77
CA ALA A 151 0.70 11.81 9.88
C ALA A 151 -0.14 11.73 11.17
N GLY A 152 -0.07 10.60 11.87
CA GLY A 152 -0.70 10.40 13.18
C GLY A 152 -2.25 10.35 13.17
N GLY A 153 -2.87 10.17 12.01
CA GLY A 153 -4.33 10.20 11.89
C GLY A 153 -4.94 8.80 12.07
N PRO A 154 -6.06 8.64 12.82
CA PRO A 154 -6.82 7.39 12.99
C PRO A 154 -7.34 6.72 11.71
N TRP A 155 -6.95 7.17 10.51
CA TRP A 155 -7.38 6.62 9.23
C TRP A 155 -6.77 5.24 8.97
N LEU A 156 -5.54 4.96 9.45
CA LEU A 156 -4.96 3.63 9.36
C LEU A 156 -5.68 2.63 10.28
N GLU A 157 -6.04 3.08 11.48
CA GLU A 157 -6.93 2.34 12.39
C GLU A 157 -8.31 2.14 11.75
N THR A 158 -8.83 3.15 11.03
CA THR A 158 -10.11 3.03 10.32
C THR A 158 -10.07 1.91 9.27
N ILE A 159 -8.98 1.77 8.50
CA ILE A 159 -8.83 0.66 7.55
C ILE A 159 -8.81 -0.69 8.28
N ARG A 160 -8.09 -0.77 9.41
CA ARG A 160 -8.04 -1.98 10.26
C ARG A 160 -9.42 -2.32 10.85
N ASP A 161 -10.18 -1.33 11.29
CA ASP A 161 -11.51 -1.50 11.88
C ASP A 161 -12.58 -1.86 10.85
N LEU A 162 -12.37 -1.51 9.58
CA LEU A 162 -13.28 -1.85 8.50
C LEU A 162 -13.22 -3.33 8.13
N PHE A 163 -12.08 -4.00 8.34
CA PHE A 163 -11.90 -5.39 7.96
C PHE A 163 -11.70 -6.29 9.18
N PRO A 164 -12.64 -7.20 9.51
CA PRO A 164 -12.62 -7.96 10.76
C PRO A 164 -11.54 -9.05 10.81
N LEU A 165 -10.80 -9.29 9.72
CA LEU A 165 -9.76 -10.29 9.62
C LEU A 165 -8.38 -9.63 9.57
N THR A 166 -7.35 -10.38 9.96
CA THR A 166 -5.96 -9.94 9.79
C THR A 166 -5.67 -9.73 8.31
N ILE A 167 -5.10 -8.57 7.99
CA ILE A 167 -4.69 -8.22 6.63
C ILE A 167 -3.35 -8.90 6.36
N ASN A 168 -3.31 -9.74 5.32
CA ASN A 168 -2.08 -10.36 4.84
C ASN A 168 -1.48 -9.64 3.64
N SER A 169 -2.33 -9.11 2.76
CA SER A 169 -1.88 -8.38 1.56
C SER A 169 -2.75 -7.18 1.21
N ALA A 170 -2.15 -6.22 0.52
CA ALA A 170 -2.77 -4.99 0.06
C ALA A 170 -2.34 -4.71 -1.39
N VAL A 171 -3.25 -4.22 -2.22
CA VAL A 171 -2.91 -3.81 -3.60
C VAL A 171 -3.50 -2.44 -3.88
N ILE A 172 -2.72 -1.59 -4.55
CA ILE A 172 -3.13 -0.30 -5.09
C ILE A 172 -3.04 -0.39 -6.62
N GLU A 173 -4.15 -0.07 -7.29
CA GLU A 173 -4.23 -0.02 -8.74
C GLU A 173 -4.52 1.41 -9.19
N ASP A 174 -3.62 1.98 -9.99
CA ASP A 174 -3.78 3.27 -10.67
C ASP A 174 -4.14 4.46 -9.74
N GLY A 175 -3.48 4.55 -8.59
CA GLY A 175 -3.68 5.62 -7.62
C GLY A 175 -2.94 6.92 -7.93
N SER A 176 -3.18 7.93 -7.09
CA SER A 176 -2.43 9.18 -7.06
C SER A 176 -2.18 9.67 -5.62
N VAL A 177 -1.08 10.39 -5.45
CA VAL A 177 -0.73 11.03 -4.18
C VAL A 177 -0.34 12.47 -4.48
N HIS A 178 -1.01 13.43 -3.86
CA HIS A 178 -0.78 14.86 -4.08
C HIS A 178 -0.29 15.52 -2.81
N PHE A 179 0.73 16.37 -2.95
CA PHE A 179 1.14 17.34 -1.96
C PHE A 179 0.72 18.72 -2.45
N ARG A 180 -0.16 19.39 -1.70
CA ARG A 180 -0.73 20.68 -2.08
C ARG A 180 -0.49 21.75 -1.02
N THR A 181 -0.32 23.00 -1.44
CA THR A 181 -0.47 24.16 -0.54
C THR A 181 -1.26 25.25 -1.23
N TYR A 182 -2.16 25.89 -0.48
CA TYR A 182 -3.09 26.91 -0.96
C TYR A 182 -2.81 28.30 -0.37
N GLU A 183 -1.81 28.42 0.52
CA GLU A 183 -1.48 29.68 1.21
C GLU A 183 -0.57 30.60 0.38
N SER A 184 0.03 30.08 -0.69
CA SER A 184 0.85 30.85 -1.62
C SER A 184 0.00 31.53 -2.70
N GLN A 185 0.50 32.65 -3.26
CA GLN A 185 -0.17 33.36 -4.37
C GLN A 185 -0.45 32.46 -5.58
N LYS A 186 0.37 31.41 -5.76
CA LYS A 186 0.17 30.34 -6.72
C LYS A 186 0.07 29.01 -5.96
N PRO A 187 -1.06 28.28 -6.05
CA PRO A 187 -1.18 26.97 -5.43
C PRO A 187 -0.06 26.04 -5.92
N VAL A 188 0.53 25.30 -5.00
CA VAL A 188 1.51 24.26 -5.33
C VAL A 188 0.77 22.93 -5.37
N ASP A 189 1.01 22.13 -6.40
CA ASP A 189 0.61 20.72 -6.46
C ASP A 189 1.80 19.91 -7.00
N VAL A 190 2.37 19.07 -6.13
CA VAL A 190 3.40 18.08 -6.50
C VAL A 190 2.84 16.71 -6.24
N TYR A 191 2.86 15.85 -7.26
CA TYR A 191 2.12 14.60 -7.17
C TYR A 191 2.83 13.40 -7.80
N LEU A 192 2.40 12.23 -7.33
CA LEU A 192 2.60 10.93 -7.93
C LEU A 192 1.31 10.53 -8.63
N SER A 193 1.40 10.07 -9.87
CA SER A 193 0.30 9.49 -10.63
C SER A 193 0.61 8.05 -11.03
N HIS A 194 -0.42 7.33 -11.47
CA HIS A 194 -0.32 5.92 -11.88
C HIS A 194 0.38 5.06 -10.81
N VAL A 195 0.08 5.35 -9.54
CA VAL A 195 0.64 4.62 -8.40
C VAL A 195 0.07 3.21 -8.46
N ASN A 196 0.93 2.23 -8.70
CA ASN A 196 0.60 0.83 -8.62
C ASN A 196 1.53 0.20 -7.60
N GLY A 197 1.00 -0.59 -6.67
CA GLY A 197 1.83 -1.25 -5.70
C GLY A 197 1.14 -2.39 -4.97
N SER A 198 1.95 -3.25 -4.39
CA SER A 198 1.50 -4.35 -3.54
C SER A 198 2.28 -4.39 -2.24
N VAL A 199 1.62 -4.91 -1.22
CA VAL A 199 2.21 -5.38 0.02
C VAL A 199 1.76 -6.82 0.18
N ASP A 200 2.70 -7.73 0.40
CA ASP A 200 2.47 -9.16 0.49
C ASP A 200 3.09 -9.74 1.77
N ASP A 201 2.47 -10.80 2.28
CA ASP A 201 2.90 -11.61 3.43
C ASP A 201 3.08 -10.90 4.77
N LEU A 202 2.19 -9.95 5.09
CA LEU A 202 2.17 -9.24 6.38
C LEU A 202 1.85 -10.14 7.57
N SER A 203 1.25 -11.31 7.33
CA SER A 203 0.86 -12.25 8.38
C SER A 203 1.66 -13.56 8.38
N ASN A 204 2.67 -13.68 7.51
CA ASN A 204 3.53 -14.86 7.35
C ASN A 204 2.71 -16.15 7.30
N ILE A 205 1.91 -16.31 6.24
CA ILE A 205 1.04 -17.49 6.10
C ILE A 205 1.80 -18.74 5.66
N ARG A 206 3.08 -18.60 5.34
CA ARG A 206 3.94 -19.68 4.83
C ARG A 206 4.91 -20.23 5.88
N ASP A 207 4.85 -19.72 7.10
CA ASP A 207 5.75 -20.05 8.20
C ASP A 207 7.23 -20.02 7.76
N GLU A 208 7.59 -19.00 6.98
CA GLU A 208 8.96 -18.84 6.49
C GLU A 208 9.89 -18.51 7.66
N THR A 209 11.09 -19.12 7.66
CA THR A 209 12.10 -18.89 8.70
C THR A 209 12.94 -17.63 8.45
N ASN A 210 12.80 -17.01 7.27
CA ASN A 210 13.43 -15.73 6.97
C ASN A 210 12.73 -14.63 7.80
N PRO A 211 13.44 -13.75 8.52
CA PRO A 211 12.79 -12.64 9.22
C PRO A 211 12.12 -11.63 8.28
N LEU A 212 12.62 -11.44 7.06
CA LEU A 212 12.11 -10.45 6.10
C LEU A 212 11.08 -11.03 5.15
N VAL A 213 9.97 -11.51 5.70
CA VAL A 213 8.89 -12.17 4.95
C VAL A 213 8.03 -11.21 4.14
N ALA A 214 7.76 -10.01 4.66
CA ALA A 214 6.82 -9.09 4.02
C ALA A 214 7.51 -8.28 2.93
N THR A 215 6.91 -8.26 1.74
CA THR A 215 7.46 -7.54 0.58
C THR A 215 6.52 -6.41 0.18
N VAL A 216 7.10 -5.24 -0.11
CA VAL A 216 6.41 -4.08 -0.66
C VAL A 216 7.04 -3.71 -1.99
N GLN A 217 6.23 -3.52 -3.02
CA GLN A 217 6.68 -3.03 -4.31
C GLN A 217 5.72 -1.95 -4.79
N ALA A 218 6.24 -0.83 -5.27
CA ALA A 218 5.42 0.20 -5.88
C ALA A 218 6.15 0.89 -7.04
N ALA A 219 5.38 1.31 -8.03
CA ALA A 219 5.82 2.13 -9.15
C ALA A 219 4.83 3.27 -9.35
N ALA A 220 5.34 4.44 -9.73
CA ALA A 220 4.54 5.62 -10.01
C ALA A 220 5.24 6.54 -11.02
N LEU A 221 4.53 7.55 -11.51
CA LEU A 221 5.09 8.67 -12.24
C LEU A 221 5.05 9.93 -11.36
N VAL A 222 6.20 10.54 -11.11
CA VAL A 222 6.29 11.86 -10.49
C VAL A 222 5.92 12.90 -11.55
N MET A 223 4.95 13.76 -11.24
CA MET A 223 4.48 14.83 -12.12
C MET A 223 4.13 14.35 -13.55
N ASP A 224 3.47 13.19 -13.65
CA ASP A 224 3.10 12.50 -14.90
C ASP A 224 4.29 12.20 -15.83
N GLN A 225 5.51 12.17 -15.32
CA GLN A 225 6.70 12.20 -16.17
C GLN A 225 7.83 11.28 -15.72
N ALA A 226 8.28 11.39 -14.47
CA ALA A 226 9.50 10.71 -14.03
C ALA A 226 9.17 9.40 -13.33
N LYS A 227 9.81 8.29 -13.72
CA LYS A 227 9.53 7.00 -13.10
C LYS A 227 10.09 6.96 -11.67
N LEU A 228 9.22 6.65 -10.72
CA LEU A 228 9.55 6.33 -9.33
C LEU A 228 9.31 4.84 -9.10
N GLU A 229 10.29 4.16 -8.53
CA GLU A 229 10.23 2.77 -8.10
C GLU A 229 10.59 2.68 -6.63
N PHE A 230 9.83 1.89 -5.89
CA PHE A 230 9.99 1.64 -4.47
C PHE A 230 9.93 0.13 -4.25
N LYS A 231 10.92 -0.41 -3.56
CA LYS A 231 10.96 -1.81 -3.13
C LYS A 231 11.39 -1.88 -1.68
N MET A 232 10.72 -2.71 -0.90
CA MET A 232 11.07 -2.92 0.48
C MET A 232 10.78 -4.37 0.88
N THR A 233 11.64 -4.95 1.70
CA THR A 233 11.39 -6.21 2.40
C THR A 233 11.51 -5.93 3.89
N LEU A 234 10.57 -6.40 4.71
CA LEU A 234 10.52 -6.08 6.13
C LEU A 234 10.03 -7.25 6.98
N ASP A 235 10.40 -7.23 8.26
CA ASP A 235 9.82 -8.10 9.27
C ASP A 235 8.60 -7.38 9.89
N PRO A 236 7.36 -7.81 9.59
CA PRO A 236 6.16 -7.17 10.11
C PRO A 236 5.93 -7.44 11.60
N PHE A 237 6.62 -8.42 12.19
CA PHE A 237 6.48 -8.81 13.61
C PHE A 237 7.57 -8.25 14.50
N SER A 238 8.63 -7.71 13.91
CA SER A 238 9.71 -7.11 14.67
C SER A 238 9.21 -5.91 15.46
N TYR A 239 9.49 -5.89 16.77
CA TYR A 239 9.15 -4.75 17.63
C TYR A 239 9.98 -3.51 17.25
N ARG A 240 11.22 -3.72 16.79
CA ARG A 240 12.06 -2.66 16.25
C ARG A 240 12.14 -2.82 14.74
N PRO A 241 11.96 -1.75 13.95
CA PRO A 241 11.95 -1.85 12.50
C PRO A 241 13.16 -2.60 11.96
N THR A 242 12.91 -3.66 11.20
CA THR A 242 13.93 -4.46 10.51
C THR A 242 13.49 -4.60 9.06
N PHE A 243 14.25 -4.01 8.13
CA PHE A 243 13.89 -3.92 6.72
C PHE A 243 15.07 -3.63 5.80
N HIS A 244 14.91 -3.94 4.52
CA HIS A 244 15.71 -3.41 3.41
C HIS A 244 14.81 -2.55 2.53
N LEU A 245 15.29 -1.41 2.09
CA LEU A 245 14.57 -0.44 1.27
C LEU A 245 15.44 0.02 0.11
N ALA A 246 14.88 0.03 -1.10
CA ALA A 246 15.44 0.71 -2.25
C ALA A 246 14.39 1.60 -2.92
N VAL A 247 14.79 2.83 -3.24
CA VAL A 247 13.99 3.81 -3.97
C VAL A 247 14.80 4.35 -5.13
N ARG A 248 14.17 4.45 -6.29
CA ARG A 248 14.76 5.03 -7.49
C ARG A 248 13.80 5.98 -8.17
N LEU A 249 14.27 7.19 -8.41
CA LEU A 249 13.62 8.20 -9.25
C LEU A 249 14.57 8.56 -10.39
N LEU A 250 14.10 8.44 -11.63
CA LEU A 250 14.92 8.73 -12.81
C LEU A 250 14.28 9.77 -13.71
N GLY A 251 15.10 10.73 -14.13
CA GLY A 251 14.82 11.65 -15.21
C GLY A 251 13.76 12.68 -14.88
N LEU A 252 13.64 13.13 -13.64
CA LEU A 252 12.68 14.19 -13.29
C LEU A 252 13.09 15.51 -13.90
N ASP A 253 12.24 16.08 -14.75
CA ASP A 253 12.40 17.46 -15.20
C ASP A 253 12.15 18.40 -14.02
N VAL A 254 13.22 19.04 -13.54
CA VAL A 254 13.15 19.91 -12.36
C VAL A 254 12.26 21.13 -12.57
N THR A 255 11.99 21.52 -13.82
CA THR A 255 11.10 22.65 -14.11
C THR A 255 9.65 22.37 -13.71
N LYS A 256 9.25 21.09 -13.64
CA LYS A 256 7.94 20.67 -13.11
C LYS A 256 7.79 20.94 -11.61
N LEU A 257 8.91 21.13 -10.90
CA LEU A 257 8.91 21.47 -9.47
C LEU A 257 8.99 22.98 -9.22
N ASN A 258 8.90 23.83 -10.25
CA ASN A 258 9.07 25.28 -10.10
C ASN A 258 8.05 25.90 -9.13
N ASP A 259 6.83 25.41 -9.06
CA ASP A 259 5.83 25.97 -8.13
C ASP A 259 6.23 25.73 -6.67
N LEU A 260 6.78 24.54 -6.38
CA LEU A 260 7.35 24.20 -5.09
C LEU A 260 8.63 25.00 -4.82
N ALA A 261 9.54 25.06 -5.79
CA ALA A 261 10.83 25.75 -5.69
C ALA A 261 10.64 27.27 -5.47
N LEU A 262 9.71 27.90 -6.17
CA LEU A 262 9.38 29.31 -5.99
C LEU A 262 8.73 29.57 -4.64
N THR A 263 7.87 28.67 -4.17
CA THR A 263 7.16 28.85 -2.90
C THR A 263 8.11 28.75 -1.70
N TYR A 264 8.92 27.70 -1.64
CA TYR A 264 9.76 27.38 -0.47
C TYR A 264 11.24 27.72 -0.63
N GLY A 265 11.74 27.72 -1.87
CA GLY A 265 13.14 28.01 -2.19
C GLY A 265 13.39 29.43 -2.71
N LYS A 266 12.34 30.14 -3.18
CA LYS A 266 12.45 31.46 -3.83
C LYS A 266 13.36 31.47 -5.06
N PHE A 267 13.36 30.38 -5.83
CA PHE A 267 14.07 30.25 -7.10
C PHE A 267 13.29 29.38 -8.08
N ASP A 268 13.70 29.41 -9.34
CA ASP A 268 13.13 28.63 -10.42
C ASP A 268 14.19 28.01 -11.34
N PHE A 269 13.87 26.84 -11.88
CA PHE A 269 14.68 26.14 -12.85
C PHE A 269 14.27 26.54 -14.27
N LYS A 270 15.26 26.84 -15.11
CA LYS A 270 15.08 27.02 -16.56
C LYS A 270 15.16 25.70 -17.32
N ARG A 271 16.02 24.79 -16.87
CA ARG A 271 16.16 23.41 -17.38
C ARG A 271 16.94 22.56 -16.38
N GLY A 272 16.77 21.26 -16.46
CA GLY A 272 17.60 20.29 -15.75
C GLY A 272 16.88 18.97 -15.56
N TRP A 273 17.65 17.95 -15.25
CA TRP A 273 17.15 16.63 -14.92
C TRP A 273 17.63 16.24 -13.53
N PHE A 274 16.77 15.57 -12.77
CA PHE A 274 17.06 15.07 -11.44
C PHE A 274 16.82 13.57 -11.37
N ASP A 275 17.83 12.85 -10.92
CA ASP A 275 17.77 11.44 -10.56
C ASP A 275 18.08 11.31 -9.06
N MET A 276 17.51 10.30 -8.43
CA MET A 276 17.76 9.98 -7.04
C MET A 276 17.71 8.47 -6.85
N VAL A 277 18.73 7.94 -6.18
CA VAL A 277 18.74 6.58 -5.65
C VAL A 277 18.87 6.66 -4.14
N LEU A 278 18.07 5.90 -3.43
CA LEU A 278 18.16 5.73 -1.98
C LEU A 278 18.17 4.23 -1.67
N GLU A 279 19.11 3.82 -0.83
CA GLU A 279 19.11 2.50 -0.21
C GLU A 279 19.21 2.67 1.29
N ALA A 280 18.42 1.90 2.03
CA ALA A 280 18.39 1.96 3.48
C ALA A 280 18.10 0.59 4.08
N ASP A 281 18.87 0.25 5.10
CA ASP A 281 18.78 -1.00 5.84
C ASP A 281 18.53 -0.66 7.30
N ALA A 282 17.52 -1.30 7.89
CA ALA A 282 17.30 -1.27 9.32
C ALA A 282 17.45 -2.67 9.90
N GLN A 283 18.23 -2.79 10.97
CA GLN A 283 18.35 -4.01 11.75
C GLN A 283 18.13 -3.69 13.22
N GLU A 284 17.07 -4.26 13.81
CA GLU A 284 16.64 -3.95 15.18
C GLU A 284 16.58 -2.45 15.49
N GLY A 285 16.10 -1.68 14.51
CA GLY A 285 15.99 -0.23 14.60
C GLY A 285 17.31 0.55 14.51
N GLN A 286 18.45 -0.09 14.22
CA GLN A 286 19.63 0.61 13.74
C GLN A 286 19.51 0.80 12.23
N LEU A 287 19.44 2.04 11.79
CA LEU A 287 19.25 2.41 10.39
C LEU A 287 20.57 2.87 9.79
N THR A 288 20.96 2.29 8.67
CA THR A 288 22.09 2.71 7.84
C THR A 288 21.64 2.83 6.40
N GLY A 289 22.23 3.74 5.63
CA GLY A 289 21.88 3.85 4.23
C GLY A 289 22.60 4.99 3.56
N TYR A 290 22.23 5.23 2.30
CA TYR A 290 22.73 6.34 1.54
C TYR A 290 21.67 6.88 0.60
N VAL A 291 21.81 8.16 0.25
CA VAL A 291 21.06 8.78 -0.84
C VAL A 291 22.04 9.40 -1.83
N LYS A 292 21.81 9.16 -3.11
CA LYS A 292 22.60 9.64 -4.24
C LYS A 292 21.71 10.53 -5.13
N PRO A 293 21.56 11.83 -4.81
CA PRO A 293 20.95 12.79 -5.73
C PRO A 293 21.92 13.14 -6.87
N LEU A 294 21.40 13.24 -8.09
CA LEU A 294 22.16 13.59 -9.29
C LEU A 294 21.35 14.58 -10.14
N PHE A 295 21.92 15.76 -10.36
CA PHE A 295 21.43 16.76 -11.30
C PHE A 295 22.24 16.70 -12.60
N ARG A 296 21.55 16.74 -13.74
CA ARG A 296 22.19 16.88 -15.06
C ARG A 296 21.67 18.11 -15.77
N HIS A 297 22.56 18.81 -16.47
CA HIS A 297 22.20 19.93 -17.34
C HIS A 297 21.36 21.01 -16.62
N LEU A 298 21.67 21.27 -15.35
CA LEU A 298 20.92 22.22 -14.51
C LEU A 298 21.19 23.66 -14.93
N LYS A 299 20.13 24.47 -15.04
CA LYS A 299 20.21 25.92 -15.21
C LYS A 299 19.12 26.59 -14.38
N VAL A 300 19.52 27.47 -13.47
CA VAL A 300 18.63 28.26 -12.59
C VAL A 300 18.43 29.66 -13.22
N PHE A 301 17.22 30.22 -13.15
CA PHE A 301 16.90 31.50 -13.81
C PHE A 301 17.24 32.70 -12.93
N SER A 302 16.85 32.72 -11.66
CA SER A 302 17.25 33.79 -10.72
C SER A 302 17.20 33.35 -9.25
N LEU A 303 18.11 33.88 -8.42
CA LEU A 303 17.93 33.94 -6.96
C LEU A 303 17.47 35.35 -6.61
N THR A 304 16.30 35.51 -5.99
CA THR A 304 15.90 36.82 -5.43
C THR A 304 16.77 37.16 -4.23
N GLN A 305 17.37 38.37 -4.21
CA GLN A 305 18.37 38.81 -3.23
C GLN A 305 17.82 39.17 -1.83
N ASP A 306 16.50 39.24 -1.63
CA ASP A 306 15.89 39.53 -0.33
C ASP A 306 15.54 38.25 0.44
N LEU A 307 16.58 37.53 0.83
CA LEU A 307 16.50 36.31 1.58
C LEU A 307 16.76 36.60 3.06
N LYS A 308 15.72 36.92 3.83
CA LYS A 308 15.81 36.94 5.30
C LYS A 308 16.07 35.51 5.80
N GLU A 309 17.08 35.39 6.64
CA GLU A 309 17.59 34.19 7.30
C GLU A 309 16.45 33.45 8.01
N ASP A 310 16.24 32.14 7.74
CA ASP A 310 15.59 31.19 8.69
C ASP A 310 15.42 29.73 8.18
N SER A 311 15.69 29.39 6.91
CA SER A 311 15.41 28.04 6.36
C SER A 311 16.65 27.18 6.11
N VAL A 312 16.69 25.97 6.70
CA VAL A 312 17.74 24.94 6.50
C VAL A 312 17.84 24.47 5.04
N LEU A 313 16.71 24.40 4.34
CA LEU A 313 16.66 24.07 2.91
C LEU A 313 17.37 25.12 2.06
N GLN A 314 17.37 26.37 2.50
CA GLN A 314 17.96 27.48 1.79
C GLN A 314 19.49 27.47 1.90
N PHE A 315 20.04 27.09 3.06
CA PHE A 315 21.47 26.87 3.23
C PHE A 315 21.97 25.74 2.32
N PHE A 316 21.21 24.64 2.21
CA PHE A 316 21.52 23.57 1.26
C PHE A 316 21.60 24.09 -0.17
N TRP A 317 20.61 24.87 -0.62
CA TRP A 317 20.61 25.40 -1.99
C TRP A 317 21.69 26.46 -2.22
N GLN A 318 22.04 27.27 -1.22
CA GLN A 318 23.18 28.19 -1.29
C GLN A 318 24.52 27.44 -1.37
N ALA A 319 24.69 26.35 -0.60
CA ALA A 319 25.86 25.49 -0.67
C ALA A 319 25.96 24.78 -2.04
N LEU A 320 24.82 24.40 -2.61
CA LEU A 320 24.74 23.77 -3.93
C LEU A 320 25.11 24.76 -5.05
N VAL A 321 24.62 25.99 -5.01
CA VAL A 321 24.94 27.03 -6.02
C VAL A 321 26.38 27.57 -5.84
N GLY A 322 26.84 27.75 -4.59
CA GLY A 322 28.22 28.14 -4.27
C GLY A 322 29.25 27.06 -4.59
N GLY A 323 28.91 25.79 -4.33
CA GLY A 323 29.68 24.62 -4.74
C GLY A 323 29.68 24.44 -6.25
N ALA A 324 28.53 24.65 -6.91
CA ALA A 324 28.43 24.52 -8.35
C ALA A 324 29.31 25.53 -9.10
N THR A 325 29.36 26.79 -8.68
CA THR A 325 30.22 27.81 -9.34
C THR A 325 31.72 27.53 -9.21
N THR A 326 32.12 26.74 -8.21
CA THR A 326 33.54 26.38 -7.96
C THR A 326 33.90 25.01 -8.55
N ALA A 327 32.98 24.03 -8.49
CA ALA A 327 33.18 22.66 -8.98
C ALA A 327 32.86 22.48 -10.47
N PHE A 328 31.93 23.25 -11.07
CA PHE A 328 31.59 23.13 -12.49
C PHE A 328 32.66 23.70 -13.43
N LYS A 329 33.69 24.39 -12.93
CA LYS A 329 34.76 24.91 -13.79
C LYS A 329 35.69 23.82 -14.36
N ASN A 330 35.64 22.58 -13.86
CA ASN A 330 36.66 21.57 -14.17
C ASN A 330 36.17 20.15 -14.52
N PHE A 331 34.88 19.88 -14.66
CA PHE A 331 34.41 18.56 -15.10
C PHE A 331 33.88 18.58 -16.54
N PRO A 332 34.35 17.69 -17.44
CA PRO A 332 33.93 17.64 -18.84
C PRO A 332 32.50 17.11 -19.07
N ARG A 333 31.67 16.97 -18.03
CA ARG A 333 30.28 16.52 -18.12
C ARG A 333 29.41 17.36 -17.18
N ASP A 334 28.39 18.04 -17.72
CA ASP A 334 27.43 18.93 -17.03
C ASP A 334 26.56 18.21 -15.96
N GLN A 335 27.18 17.59 -14.97
CA GLN A 335 26.52 16.75 -13.97
C GLN A 335 27.03 17.08 -12.57
N PHE A 336 26.12 17.16 -11.61
CA PHE A 336 26.42 17.36 -10.20
C PHE A 336 25.67 16.31 -9.38
N GLY A 337 26.41 15.46 -8.69
CA GLY A 337 25.83 14.49 -7.76
C GLY A 337 26.64 14.43 -6.47
N THR A 338 26.00 14.00 -5.39
CA THR A 338 26.67 13.73 -4.12
C THR A 338 26.22 12.37 -3.59
N LEU A 339 27.05 11.72 -2.78
CA LEU A 339 26.65 10.55 -2.01
C LEU A 339 26.56 11.01 -0.55
N VAL A 340 25.35 10.94 0.00
CA VAL A 340 25.09 11.33 1.38
C VAL A 340 24.80 10.07 2.18
N PRO A 341 25.79 9.52 2.90
CA PRO A 341 25.56 8.42 3.82
C PRO A 341 24.79 8.93 5.03
N PHE A 342 23.94 8.08 5.60
CA PHE A 342 23.22 8.40 6.82
C PHE A 342 23.17 7.21 7.76
N THR A 343 23.13 7.54 9.05
CA THR A 343 22.89 6.59 10.12
C THR A 343 21.84 7.17 11.06
N GLY A 344 21.02 6.30 11.64
CA GLY A 344 19.95 6.69 12.53
C GLY A 344 19.62 5.58 13.52
N ASN A 345 18.99 5.96 14.64
CA ASN A 345 18.45 5.02 15.60
C ASN A 345 16.93 5.23 15.67
N THR A 346 16.20 4.15 15.43
CA THR A 346 14.75 4.06 15.35
C THR A 346 14.19 3.13 16.42
N SER A 347 14.97 2.84 17.48
CA SER A 347 14.60 1.92 18.57
C SER A 347 13.38 2.36 19.38
N GLY A 348 12.93 3.62 19.23
CA GLY A 348 11.74 4.17 19.87
C GLY A 348 10.52 4.31 18.95
N THR A 349 10.58 3.83 17.70
CA THR A 349 9.49 3.92 16.72
C THR A 349 8.96 2.55 16.35
N THR A 350 7.66 2.43 16.11
CA THR A 350 7.04 1.17 15.70
C THR A 350 7.21 0.91 14.20
N THR A 351 7.09 -0.35 13.79
CA THR A 351 7.13 -0.80 12.37
C THR A 351 6.09 -0.09 11.49
N THR A 352 4.99 0.42 12.08
CA THR A 352 3.97 1.22 11.41
C THR A 352 4.45 2.61 10.95
N ASP A 353 5.56 3.12 11.50
CA ASP A 353 6.03 4.49 11.27
C ASP A 353 7.26 4.59 10.36
N ILE A 354 7.64 3.50 9.68
CA ILE A 354 8.91 3.41 8.94
C ILE A 354 9.11 4.56 7.95
N LEU A 355 8.09 4.92 7.16
CA LEU A 355 8.19 6.03 6.20
C LEU A 355 8.41 7.38 6.87
N ALA A 356 7.75 7.63 8.01
CA ALA A 356 7.94 8.86 8.78
C ALA A 356 9.34 8.92 9.40
N THR A 357 9.84 7.78 9.89
CA THR A 357 11.18 7.63 10.43
C THR A 357 12.26 7.85 9.37
N ILE A 358 12.13 7.24 8.19
CA ILE A 358 13.03 7.49 7.06
C ILE A 358 13.01 8.97 6.70
N GLY A 359 11.83 9.58 6.59
CA GLY A 359 11.71 11.03 6.34
C GLY A 359 12.43 11.89 7.38
N ASN A 360 12.31 11.55 8.67
CA ASN A 360 12.99 12.26 9.76
C ASN A 360 14.51 12.06 9.74
N VAL A 361 14.98 10.84 9.47
CA VAL A 361 16.43 10.54 9.39
C VAL A 361 17.03 11.22 8.17
N LEU A 362 16.38 11.16 7.02
CA LEU A 362 16.81 11.89 5.82
C LEU A 362 16.86 13.39 6.07
N ARG A 363 15.82 13.98 6.69
CA ARG A 363 15.83 15.40 7.10
C ARG A 363 17.06 15.71 7.95
N ASN A 364 17.34 14.89 8.96
CA ASN A 364 18.46 15.11 9.88
C ASN A 364 19.84 14.87 9.23
N ALA A 365 19.98 13.85 8.39
CA ALA A 365 21.21 13.53 7.68
C ALA A 365 21.56 14.62 6.68
N PHE A 366 20.55 15.16 6.00
CA PHE A 366 20.68 16.30 5.12
C PHE A 366 21.13 17.56 5.87
N VAL A 367 20.58 17.84 7.06
CA VAL A 367 21.08 18.93 7.91
C VAL A 367 22.55 18.71 8.29
N ARG A 368 22.93 17.48 8.68
CA ARG A 368 24.27 17.14 9.17
C ARG A 368 25.35 17.12 8.09
N ALA A 369 25.03 16.65 6.88
CA ALA A 369 25.99 16.56 5.78
C ALA A 369 26.42 17.93 5.23
N TYR A 370 25.61 18.98 5.47
CA TYR A 370 25.87 20.33 4.97
C TYR A 370 26.21 21.33 6.07
N LEU A 371 26.04 21.00 7.35
CA LEU A 371 26.69 21.76 8.43
C LEU A 371 28.21 21.58 8.30
N PRO A 372 29.01 22.65 8.20
CA PRO A 372 30.45 22.53 8.01
C PRO A 372 31.07 21.83 9.22
N ARG A 373 31.49 20.57 9.03
CA ARG A 373 32.55 19.98 9.85
C ARG A 373 33.88 20.53 9.34
N LEU A 374 34.50 21.38 10.15
CA LEU A 374 35.95 21.56 10.13
C LEU A 374 36.60 20.26 10.64
N GLU A 375 36.59 19.21 9.82
CA GLU A 375 37.47 18.06 10.01
C GLU A 375 38.31 17.92 8.74
N ILE A 376 39.58 18.31 8.90
CA ILE A 376 40.63 18.25 7.89
C ILE A 376 40.91 16.79 7.59
N GLY A 377 40.67 16.39 6.35
CA GLY A 377 41.26 15.20 5.75
C GLY A 377 40.37 13.96 5.76
N GLN A 378 39.53 13.82 4.73
CA GLN A 378 39.34 12.53 4.07
C GLN A 378 39.29 12.73 2.55
N SER A 379 40.02 11.86 1.86
CA SER A 379 40.24 11.84 0.42
C SER A 379 38.91 11.88 -0.33
N ILE A 380 38.74 12.89 -1.17
CA ILE A 380 37.64 12.98 -2.12
C ILE A 380 37.78 11.77 -3.06
N VAL A 381 36.86 10.80 -2.93
CA VAL A 381 36.80 9.64 -3.83
C VAL A 381 36.52 10.16 -5.23
N GLN A 382 37.54 10.06 -6.09
CA GLN A 382 37.47 10.33 -7.53
C GLN A 382 36.68 9.23 -8.23
N ASP A 383 35.95 9.62 -9.29
CA ASP A 383 35.18 8.80 -10.23
C ASP A 383 33.82 8.26 -9.75
N PHE A 384 32.85 9.16 -9.58
CA PHE A 384 31.44 8.79 -9.50
C PHE A 384 30.91 8.43 -10.91
N THR A 385 30.92 7.14 -11.23
CA THR A 385 30.04 6.59 -12.27
C THR A 385 28.72 6.22 -11.63
N PHE A 386 27.62 6.76 -12.18
CA PHE A 386 26.27 6.39 -11.76
C PHE A 386 25.96 5.01 -12.34
N GLU A 387 26.02 3.99 -11.50
CA GLU A 387 25.43 2.69 -11.82
C GLU A 387 24.08 2.60 -11.13
N ALA A 388 23.02 2.39 -11.91
CA ALA A 388 21.69 2.23 -11.37
C ALA A 388 21.59 0.88 -10.65
N PRO A 389 20.97 0.79 -9.46
CA PRO A 389 20.72 -0.49 -8.82
C PRO A 389 19.92 -1.40 -9.77
N ASP A 390 20.20 -2.70 -9.74
CA ASP A 390 19.45 -3.68 -10.51
C ASP A 390 18.12 -4.00 -9.80
N PHE A 391 17.04 -3.37 -10.27
CA PHE A 391 15.69 -3.61 -9.74
C PHE A 391 15.10 -4.95 -10.22
N THR A 392 15.81 -5.78 -10.99
CA THR A 392 15.33 -7.12 -11.37
C THR A 392 15.73 -8.19 -10.36
N GLN A 393 16.76 -7.94 -9.55
CA GLN A 393 17.16 -8.83 -8.47
C GLN A 393 16.31 -8.56 -7.22
N ALA A 394 16.06 -9.60 -6.43
CA ALA A 394 15.58 -9.40 -5.06
C ALA A 394 16.60 -8.52 -4.34
N LEU A 395 16.15 -7.63 -3.44
CA LEU A 395 17.06 -6.89 -2.58
C LEU A 395 17.87 -7.93 -1.82
N SER A 396 19.11 -8.17 -2.25
CA SER A 396 19.96 -9.20 -1.69
C SER A 396 20.24 -8.83 -0.25
N THR A 397 19.89 -9.71 0.68
CA THR A 397 20.44 -9.69 2.04
C THR A 397 21.95 -9.84 1.88
N THR A 398 22.69 -8.74 1.97
CA THR A 398 24.14 -8.76 1.76
C THR A 398 24.76 -9.85 2.63
N ASP A 399 25.63 -10.63 2.00
CA ASP A 399 26.30 -11.80 2.52
C ASP A 399 26.75 -11.64 3.97
N SER A 400 26.23 -12.53 4.82
CA SER A 400 26.90 -12.88 6.06
C SER A 400 28.15 -13.68 5.71
N GLU A 401 29.26 -13.02 5.44
CA GLU A 401 30.58 -13.65 5.57
C GLU A 401 31.68 -12.60 5.80
N ALA A 402 32.18 -12.53 7.04
CA ALA A 402 33.60 -12.69 7.37
C ALA A 402 33.90 -12.31 8.84
N GLN A 403 33.90 -13.28 9.75
CA GLN A 403 35.10 -13.82 10.43
C GLN A 403 34.74 -14.84 11.50
#